data_AF-A0A3D2ZA10-F1
#
_entry.id   AF-A0A3D2ZA10-F1
#
_cell.length_a   1.000
_cell.length_b   1.000
_cell.length_c   1.000
_cell.angle_alpha   90.00
_cell.angle_beta   90.00
_cell.angle_gamma   90.00
#
_symmetry.space_group_name_H-M   'P 1'
#
loop_
_entity.id
_entity.type
_entity.pdbx_description
1 polymer ?
#
loop_
_entity_poly.entity_id
_entity_poly.type
_entity_poly.pdbx_seq_one_letter_code
_entity_poly.pdbx_strand_id
1 'polypeptide(L)' 'MFTPGESILLRGLDEWQQVTDAKPVLVVQDDAALIALWLPLGAPTMKPVLIDHTPGTPRRWEPGTWHLEASV' A
#
# COMPACT_ATOMS: atom_id res chain seq x y z
N MET A 1 -3.21 10.76 -16.46
CA MET A 1 -2.14 11.33 -15.64
C MET A 1 -2.78 12.16 -14.57
N PHE A 2 -2.41 11.92 -13.32
CA PHE A 2 -2.82 12.71 -12.16
C PHE A 2 -2.06 14.02 -12.11
N THR A 3 -2.62 15.00 -11.41
CA THR A 3 -2.00 16.32 -11.28
C THR A 3 -0.98 16.29 -10.14
N PRO A 4 0.21 16.92 -10.27
CA PRO A 4 1.09 17.11 -9.14
C PRO A 4 0.38 17.78 -7.95
N GLY A 5 0.53 17.21 -6.75
CA GLY A 5 -0.17 17.59 -5.52
C GLY A 5 -1.50 16.87 -5.27
N GLU A 6 -2.01 16.13 -6.26
CA GLU A 6 -3.23 15.34 -6.09
C GLU A 6 -3.01 14.17 -5.11
N SER A 7 -3.99 13.93 -4.24
CA SER A 7 -3.97 12.82 -3.29
C SER A 7 -4.66 11.60 -3.90
N ILE A 8 -3.92 10.50 -4.00
CA ILE A 8 -4.40 9.23 -4.59
C ILE A 8 -4.10 8.05 -3.66
N LEU A 9 -4.70 6.89 -3.94
CA LEU A 9 -4.39 5.63 -3.25
C LEU A 9 -3.43 4.79 -4.08
N LEU A 10 -2.25 4.53 -3.53
CA LEU A 10 -1.36 3.46 -3.98
C LEU A 10 -1.81 2.15 -3.34
N ARG A 11 -2.19 1.17 -4.16
CA ARG A 11 -2.76 -0.10 -3.70
C ARG A 11 -1.88 -1.28 -4.07
N GLY A 12 -1.56 -2.12 -3.09
CA GLY A 12 -1.04 -3.46 -3.31
C GLY A 12 -2.20 -4.43 -3.49
N LEU A 13 -2.10 -5.32 -4.49
CA LEU A 13 -3.09 -6.35 -4.76
C LEU A 13 -2.48 -7.75 -4.55
N ASP A 14 -3.31 -8.72 -4.17
CA ASP A 14 -2.93 -10.14 -4.17
C ASP A 14 -3.16 -10.82 -5.54
N GLU A 15 -2.87 -12.13 -5.59
CA GLU A 15 -3.08 -12.99 -6.76
C GLU A 15 -4.55 -13.10 -7.23
N TRP A 16 -5.51 -12.75 -6.36
CA TRP A 16 -6.94 -12.72 -6.68
C TRP A 16 -7.47 -11.30 -6.94
N GLN A 17 -6.58 -10.33 -7.12
CA GLN A 17 -6.91 -8.91 -7.34
C GLN A 17 -7.64 -8.24 -6.17
N GLN A 18 -7.56 -8.81 -4.97
CA GLN A 18 -8.05 -8.15 -3.76
C GLN A 18 -6.98 -7.18 -3.27
N VAL A 19 -7.42 -6.03 -2.77
CA VAL A 19 -6.50 -5.07 -2.13
C VAL A 19 -5.88 -5.77 -0.92
N THR A 20 -4.63 -5.50 -0.59
CA THR A 20 -3.99 -6.00 0.65
C THR A 20 -3.25 -4.90 1.39
N ASP A 21 -2.81 -3.87 0.65
CA ASP A 21 -2.14 -2.68 1.15
C ASP A 21 -2.76 -1.45 0.49
N ALA A 22 -2.93 -0.37 1.26
CA ALA A 22 -3.39 0.91 0.73
C ALA A 22 -2.67 2.07 1.42
N LYS A 23 -2.05 2.95 0.63
CA LYS A 23 -1.32 4.12 1.12
C LYS A 23 -1.86 5.39 0.45
N PRO A 24 -2.35 6.38 1.21
CA PRO A 24 -2.65 7.69 0.66
C PRO A 24 -1.32 8.40 0.34
N VAL A 25 -1.11 8.74 -0.92
CA VAL A 25 0.12 9.36 -1.42
C VAL A 25 -0.21 10.61 -2.21
N LEU A 26 0.73 11.55 -2.24
CA LEU A 26 0.67 12.72 -3.08
C LEU A 26 1.42 12.46 -4.38
N VAL A 27 0.84 12.85 -5.50
CA VAL A 27 1.52 12.80 -6.80
C VAL A 27 2.57 13.89 -6.86
N VAL A 28 3.83 13.51 -7.11
CA VAL A 28 4.92 14.45 -7.35
C VAL A 28 5.09 14.64 -8.86
N GLN A 29 4.99 13.56 -9.62
CA GLN A 29 5.08 13.53 -11.08
C GLN A 29 4.29 12.34 -11.62
N ASP A 30 3.59 12.52 -12.73
CA ASP A 30 2.93 11.45 -13.48
C ASP A 30 2.99 11.80 -14.98
N ASP A 31 3.98 11.23 -15.67
CA ASP A 31 4.15 11.34 -17.11
C ASP A 31 4.43 9.97 -17.77
N ALA A 32 4.66 9.96 -19.09
CA ALA A 32 4.82 8.73 -19.86
C ALA A 32 6.09 7.95 -19.53
N ALA A 33 7.08 8.59 -18.90
CA ALA A 33 8.36 8.00 -18.55
C ALA A 33 8.47 7.67 -17.05
N LEU A 34 7.80 8.45 -16.18
CA LEU A 34 7.95 8.33 -14.73
C LEU A 34 6.66 8.65 -13.98
N ILE A 35 6.41 7.85 -12.95
CA ILE A 35 5.46 8.16 -11.87
C ILE A 35 6.26 8.28 -10.57
N ALA A 36 6.21 9.46 -9.94
CA ALA A 36 6.81 9.73 -8.64
C ALA A 36 5.71 10.10 -7.65
N LEU A 37 5.70 9.41 -6.51
CA LEU A 37 4.70 9.55 -5.45
C LEU A 37 5.39 9.81 -4.12
N TRP A 38 4.77 10.63 -3.28
CA TRP A 38 5.24 10.94 -1.93
C TRP A 38 4.27 10.39 -0.90
N LEU A 39 4.77 9.56 0.03
CA LEU A 39 4.03 9.12 1.20
C LEU A 39 4.39 10.04 2.38
N PRO A 40 3.47 10.89 2.87
CA PRO A 40 3.75 11.72 4.03
C PRO A 40 4.05 10.88 5.27
N LEU A 41 5.01 11.32 6.08
CA LEU A 41 5.29 10.72 7.37
C LEU A 41 4.03 10.76 8.26
N GLY A 42 3.73 9.67 8.96
CA GLY A 42 2.54 9.56 9.82
C GLY A 42 1.22 9.42 9.08
N ALA A 43 1.22 9.33 7.74
CA ALA A 43 0.00 9.07 6.99
C ALA A 43 -0.60 7.71 7.41
N PRO A 44 -1.91 7.64 7.70
CA PRO A 44 -2.55 6.37 8.01
C PRO A 44 -2.54 5.48 6.77
N THR A 45 -2.10 4.24 6.95
CA THR A 45 -2.00 3.25 5.87
C THR A 45 -2.75 2.00 6.25
N MET A 46 -3.18 1.22 5.28
CA MET A 46 -3.64 -0.15 5.50
C MET A 46 -2.51 -1.08 5.09
N LYS A 47 -2.13 -2.03 5.93
CA LYS A 47 -1.17 -3.07 5.58
C LYS A 47 -1.71 -4.45 5.98
N PRO A 48 -1.33 -5.51 5.29
CA PRO A 48 -1.80 -6.84 5.64
C PRO A 48 -1.04 -7.36 6.87
N VAL A 49 -1.76 -8.05 7.76
CA VAL A 49 -1.17 -8.72 8.92
C VAL A 49 -0.60 -10.06 8.46
N LEU A 50 0.64 -10.33 8.85
CA LEU A 50 1.28 -11.62 8.58
C LEU A 50 0.78 -12.66 9.57
N ILE A 51 0.38 -13.83 9.04
CA ILE A 51 0.18 -15.02 9.87
C ILE A 51 1.55 -15.39 10.46
N ASP A 52 1.59 -15.67 11.76
CA ASP A 52 2.75 -16.27 12.41
C ASP A 52 3.13 -17.57 11.67
N HIS A 53 4.35 -17.61 11.14
CA HIS A 53 4.82 -18.70 10.29
C HIS A 53 6.09 -19.32 10.83
N THR A 54 6.22 -20.63 10.62
CA THR A 54 7.46 -21.37 10.91
C THR A 54 8.55 -20.92 9.93
N PRO A 55 9.79 -20.64 10.38
CA PRO A 55 10.90 -20.33 9.48
C PRO A 55 11.04 -21.39 8.37
N GLY A 56 11.06 -20.97 7.11
CA GLY A 56 11.14 -21.86 5.94
C GLY A 56 9.82 -22.12 5.22
N THR A 57 8.66 -21.71 5.78
CA THR A 57 7.40 -21.70 5.03
C THR A 57 7.13 -20.33 4.40
N PRO A 58 6.42 -20.26 3.25
CA PRO A 58 6.03 -18.99 2.66
C PRO A 58 5.15 -18.21 3.65
N ARG A 59 5.48 -16.93 3.85
CA ARG A 59 4.64 -15.99 4.60
C ARG A 59 3.26 -15.89 3.96
N ARG A 60 2.22 -16.04 4.77
CA ARG A 60 0.82 -15.86 4.35
C ARG A 60 0.21 -14.72 5.14
N TRP A 61 -0.74 -14.01 4.53
CA TRP A 61 -1.51 -12.94 5.17
C TRP A 61 -2.77 -13.53 5.82
N GLU A 62 -3.23 -12.93 6.91
CA GLU A 62 -4.54 -13.29 7.48
C GLU A 62 -5.65 -12.84 6.53
N PRO A 63 -6.53 -13.76 6.06
CA PRO A 63 -7.65 -13.37 5.22
C PRO A 63 -8.58 -12.41 5.96
N GLY A 64 -8.85 -11.24 5.37
CA GLY A 64 -9.83 -10.29 5.92
C GLY A 64 -9.31 -9.38 7.05
N THR A 65 -8.02 -9.37 7.38
CA THR A 65 -7.45 -8.37 8.30
C THR A 65 -7.15 -7.07 7.55
N TRP A 66 -8.08 -6.13 7.64
CA TRP A 66 -8.00 -4.80 7.02
C TRP A 66 -7.74 -3.73 8.08
N HIS A 67 -6.71 -3.90 8.89
CA HIS A 67 -6.41 -2.91 9.91
C HIS A 67 -5.66 -1.73 9.29
N LEU A 68 -6.25 -0.54 9.40
CA LEU A 68 -5.54 0.71 9.18
C LEU A 68 -4.57 0.90 10.35
N GLU A 69 -3.27 0.86 10.05
CA GLU A 69 -2.21 1.21 10.99
C GLU A 69 -1.58 2.53 10.57
N ALA A 70 -1.31 3.40 11.55
CA ALA A 70 -0.47 4.56 11.30
C ALA A 70 0.92 4.09 10.85
N SER A 71 1.38 4.54 9.69
CA SER A 71 2.78 4.32 9.31
C SER A 71 3.67 5.15 10.23
N VAL A 72 4.54 4.47 10.98
CA VAL A 72 5.58 5.09 11.82
C VAL A 72 6.67 5.67 10.93
#